data_AF-A0A9R0TD99-F1
#
_entry.id   AF-A0A9R0TD99-F1
#
_cell.length_a   1.000
_cell.length_b   1.000
_cell.length_c   1.000
_cell.angle_alpha   90.00
_cell.angle_beta   90.00
_cell.angle_gamma   90.00
#
_symmetry.space_group_name_H-M   'P 1'
#
loop_
_entity.id
_entity.type
_entity.pdbx_description
1 polymer ?
#
loop_
_entity_poly.entity_id
_entity_poly.type
_entity_poly.pdbx_seq_one_letter_code
_entity_poly.pdbx_strand_id
1 'polypeptide(L)'
;MEIFVSALMGELISRSMSSIINKYSKPPAEAVEAGLERILLRGQVIIDEAMGRHITNHGMLGQLSMLRYAMYQGYYVFDTFRCQPYQEEQNNLAASQCGAVSKFRYAQRLCVSSSNSKRTSQGLEEALDGLRSMILDASEMVRFLTTYPRMHRQPYSMHLLLEKCMFARQRETEVVINFLLCTEIQSCTSCFDVLPIVGPDSVGKSTLVAHVCEDERVRHHFSQIVSFRHDNFIIQDIASLEGRCAPRHENKGRLLIVVDIVGDLDEDLWEIMCSICRQSTTSGSKIIITSRSDKITKLGTTHTLVLKHLSHEAFWYFFKVVTFGSTDPKMHPRLVCLAMEIAESLNDNLVDANMTASVLRASFNINFWCKVLAFRRGYIQNQLCKFGEHPHELLSENRPVYFQPMGTTTEDILVLGTNQTCSSKEEVPKIMAIDVLYGTARPQGGTFKVLAWKSLIPPYHCYIQTYEIRELQARAVKRKRPLMNGIRRV
;
A
#
# COMPACT_ATOMS: atom_id res chain seq x y z
N MET A 1 -37.28 -31.69 -40.62
CA MET A 1 -37.61 -30.47 -39.86
C MET A 1 -37.92 -30.77 -38.39
N GLU A 2 -38.64 -31.83 -38.06
CA GLU A 2 -39.06 -32.16 -36.68
C GLU A 2 -37.90 -32.39 -35.69
N ILE A 3 -36.80 -33.04 -36.12
CA ILE A 3 -35.62 -33.30 -35.26
C ILE A 3 -34.94 -31.99 -34.82
N PHE A 4 -34.89 -31.01 -35.72
CA PHE A 4 -34.27 -29.71 -35.45
C PHE A 4 -35.13 -28.86 -34.49
N VAL A 5 -36.45 -28.94 -34.62
CA VAL A 5 -37.40 -28.28 -33.72
C VAL A 5 -37.37 -28.91 -32.33
N SER A 6 -37.27 -30.24 -32.23
CA SER A 6 -37.16 -30.96 -30.96
C SER A 6 -35.86 -30.62 -30.20
N ALA A 7 -34.73 -30.51 -30.90
CA ALA A 7 -33.46 -30.10 -30.30
C ALA A 7 -33.50 -28.65 -29.76
N LEU A 8 -34.07 -27.72 -30.54
CA LEU A 8 -34.26 -26.33 -30.13
C LEU A 8 -35.19 -26.19 -28.92
N MET A 9 -36.28 -26.97 -28.89
CA MET A 9 -37.20 -27.01 -27.75
C MET A 9 -36.55 -27.65 -26.51
N GLY A 10 -35.74 -28.69 -26.68
CA GLY A 10 -34.96 -29.30 -25.60
C GLY A 10 -33.96 -28.33 -24.97
N GLU A 11 -33.25 -27.55 -25.79
CA GLU A 11 -32.33 -26.49 -25.35
C GLU A 11 -33.09 -25.37 -24.59
N LEU A 12 -34.24 -24.94 -25.10
CA LEU A 12 -35.09 -23.92 -24.48
C LEU A 12 -35.67 -24.38 -23.14
N ILE A 13 -36.13 -25.63 -23.06
CA ILE A 13 -36.65 -26.25 -21.82
C ILE A 13 -35.51 -26.41 -20.82
N SER A 14 -34.33 -26.89 -21.24
CA SER A 14 -33.14 -27.01 -20.38
C SER A 14 -32.71 -25.65 -19.80
N ARG A 15 -32.66 -24.60 -20.63
CA ARG A 15 -32.36 -23.23 -20.18
C ARG A 15 -33.43 -22.68 -19.25
N SER A 16 -34.71 -22.98 -19.52
CA SER A 16 -35.83 -22.58 -18.67
C SER A 16 -35.80 -23.29 -17.31
N MET A 17 -35.55 -24.60 -17.30
CA MET A 17 -35.40 -25.39 -16.08
C MET A 17 -34.16 -24.97 -15.29
N SER A 18 -33.01 -24.73 -15.94
CA SER A 18 -31.81 -24.20 -15.29
C SER A 18 -32.06 -22.83 -14.66
N SER A 19 -32.81 -21.96 -15.35
CA SER A 19 -33.22 -20.65 -14.82
C SER A 19 -34.15 -20.78 -13.61
N ILE A 20 -35.11 -21.70 -13.65
CA ILE A 20 -36.03 -21.99 -12.53
C ILE A 20 -35.26 -22.59 -11.35
N ILE A 21 -34.40 -23.58 -11.58
CA ILE A 21 -33.56 -24.20 -10.54
C ILE A 21 -32.65 -23.15 -9.90
N ASN A 22 -31.98 -22.30 -10.68
CA ASN A 22 -31.18 -21.19 -10.15
C ASN A 22 -32.02 -20.14 -9.41
N LYS A 23 -33.30 -19.98 -9.76
CA LYS A 23 -34.21 -19.03 -9.11
C LYS A 23 -34.75 -19.55 -7.77
N TYR A 24 -34.90 -20.86 -7.61
CA TYR A 24 -35.52 -21.48 -6.44
C TYR A 24 -34.57 -22.32 -5.56
N SER A 25 -33.33 -22.57 -6.00
CA SER A 25 -32.36 -23.41 -5.28
C SER A 25 -31.14 -22.63 -4.77
N LYS A 26 -31.23 -21.29 -4.70
CA LYS A 26 -30.13 -20.50 -4.15
C LYS A 26 -29.88 -20.92 -2.70
N PRO A 27 -28.65 -21.33 -2.35
CA PRO A 27 -28.32 -21.65 -0.97
C PRO A 27 -28.62 -20.44 -0.06
N PRO A 28 -29.03 -20.67 1.19
CA PRO A 28 -29.22 -19.58 2.14
C PRO A 28 -27.92 -18.79 2.27
N ALA A 29 -28.02 -17.46 2.48
CA ALA A 29 -26.86 -16.58 2.54
C ALA A 29 -25.81 -17.05 3.55
N GLU A 30 -26.25 -17.60 4.68
CA GLU A 30 -25.40 -18.21 5.71
C GLU A 30 -24.56 -19.40 5.18
N ALA A 31 -25.12 -20.23 4.30
CA ALA A 31 -24.40 -21.34 3.69
C ALA A 31 -23.38 -20.86 2.65
N VAL A 32 -23.69 -19.79 1.90
CA VAL A 32 -22.73 -19.13 0.99
C VAL A 32 -21.60 -18.49 1.78
N GLU A 33 -21.91 -17.80 2.87
CA GLU A 33 -20.94 -17.17 3.76
C GLU A 33 -19.99 -18.22 4.37
N ALA A 34 -20.53 -19.29 4.97
CA ALA A 34 -19.73 -20.38 5.52
C ALA A 34 -18.90 -21.10 4.43
N GLY A 35 -19.45 -21.20 3.23
CA GLY A 35 -18.75 -21.71 2.05
C GLY A 35 -17.55 -20.83 1.65
N LEU A 36 -17.75 -19.51 1.60
CA LEU A 36 -16.72 -18.52 1.29
C LEU A 36 -15.61 -18.53 2.34
N GLU A 37 -15.98 -18.56 3.61
CA GLU A 37 -15.02 -18.64 4.71
C GLU A 37 -14.11 -19.88 4.60
N ARG A 38 -14.71 -21.05 4.32
CA ARG A 38 -13.94 -22.31 4.15
C ARG A 38 -13.00 -22.25 2.96
N ILE A 39 -13.43 -21.71 1.83
CA ILE A 39 -12.60 -21.66 0.62
C ILE A 39 -11.49 -20.60 0.74
N LEU A 40 -11.74 -19.48 1.43
CA LEU A 40 -10.73 -18.47 1.76
C LEU A 40 -9.63 -19.07 2.62
N LEU A 41 -9.99 -19.85 3.65
CA LEU A 41 -9.01 -20.57 4.46
C LEU A 41 -8.15 -21.53 3.62
N ARG A 42 -8.76 -22.26 2.68
CA ARG A 42 -8.01 -23.16 1.79
C ARG A 42 -7.07 -22.39 0.86
N GLY A 43 -7.53 -21.27 0.30
CA GLY A 43 -6.70 -20.36 -0.50
C GLY A 43 -5.51 -19.85 0.30
N GLN A 44 -5.76 -19.35 1.51
CA GLN A 44 -4.73 -18.85 2.43
C GLN A 44 -3.67 -19.90 2.75
N VAL A 45 -4.06 -21.15 3.04
CA VAL A 45 -3.11 -22.25 3.28
C VAL A 45 -2.20 -22.51 2.07
N ILE A 46 -2.75 -22.49 0.86
CA ILE A 46 -1.97 -22.66 -0.38
C ILE A 46 -1.00 -21.48 -0.54
N ILE A 47 -1.47 -20.25 -0.34
CA ILE A 47 -0.62 -19.06 -0.40
C ILE A 47 0.51 -19.18 0.64
N ASP A 48 0.21 -19.46 1.90
CA ASP A 48 1.21 -19.53 2.98
C ASP A 48 2.29 -20.60 2.72
N GLU A 49 1.89 -21.78 2.21
CA GLU A 49 2.85 -22.83 1.83
C GLU A 49 3.71 -22.41 0.64
N ALA A 50 3.12 -21.78 -0.38
CA ALA A 50 3.86 -21.27 -1.53
C ALA A 50 4.83 -20.15 -1.12
N MET A 51 4.42 -19.31 -0.18
CA MET A 51 5.20 -18.19 0.33
C MET A 51 6.41 -18.63 1.17
N GLY A 52 6.40 -19.85 1.70
CA GLY A 52 7.53 -20.44 2.41
C GLY A 52 8.60 -21.05 1.50
N ARG A 53 8.54 -20.84 0.18
CA ARG A 53 9.38 -21.55 -0.80
C ARG A 53 10.01 -20.61 -1.84
N HIS A 54 11.19 -20.97 -2.32
CA HIS A 54 11.89 -20.24 -3.38
C HIS A 54 11.34 -20.61 -4.77
N ILE A 55 10.15 -20.14 -5.11
CA ILE A 55 9.51 -20.41 -6.40
C ILE A 55 10.17 -19.57 -7.50
N THR A 56 10.92 -20.22 -8.38
CA THR A 56 11.63 -19.56 -9.50
C THR A 56 10.84 -19.58 -10.81
N ASN A 57 9.83 -20.46 -10.94
CA ASN A 57 9.04 -20.57 -12.18
C ASN A 57 8.04 -19.42 -12.32
N HIS A 58 8.22 -18.60 -13.35
CA HIS A 58 7.37 -17.43 -13.61
C HIS A 58 5.90 -17.77 -13.89
N GLY A 59 5.61 -18.93 -14.50
CA GLY A 59 4.23 -19.40 -14.72
C GLY A 59 3.53 -19.70 -13.39
N MET A 60 4.20 -20.41 -12.48
CA MET A 60 3.69 -20.68 -11.13
C MET A 60 3.51 -19.39 -10.32
N LEU A 61 4.46 -18.45 -10.39
CA LEU A 61 4.30 -17.13 -9.77
C LEU A 61 3.09 -16.36 -10.34
N GLY A 62 2.81 -16.52 -11.63
CA GLY A 62 1.61 -16.00 -12.28
C GLY A 62 0.32 -16.58 -11.72
N GLN A 63 0.21 -17.91 -11.65
CA GLN A 63 -0.95 -18.60 -11.08
C GLN A 63 -1.15 -18.24 -9.59
N LEU A 64 -0.06 -18.18 -8.81
CA LEU A 64 -0.10 -17.77 -7.42
C LEU A 64 -0.61 -16.33 -7.27
N SER A 65 -0.23 -15.43 -8.18
CA SER A 65 -0.74 -14.06 -8.20
C SER A 65 -2.25 -14.00 -8.49
N MET A 66 -2.76 -14.84 -9.38
CA MET A 66 -4.19 -14.92 -9.69
C MET A 66 -5.00 -15.46 -8.50
N LEU A 67 -4.52 -16.54 -7.87
CA LEU A 67 -5.15 -17.09 -6.67
C LEU A 67 -5.19 -16.05 -5.54
N ARG A 68 -4.08 -15.34 -5.32
CA ARG A 68 -3.99 -14.29 -4.29
C ARG A 68 -4.94 -13.13 -4.57
N TYR A 69 -5.05 -12.70 -5.83
CA TYR A 69 -6.00 -11.67 -6.24
C TYR A 69 -7.45 -12.09 -5.94
N ALA A 70 -7.85 -13.31 -6.34
CA ALA A 70 -9.18 -13.83 -6.05
C ALA A 70 -9.44 -13.97 -4.55
N MET A 71 -8.43 -14.33 -3.77
CA MET A 71 -8.51 -14.40 -2.31
C MET A 71 -8.75 -13.01 -1.68
N TYR A 72 -8.01 -11.98 -2.11
CA TYR A 72 -8.22 -10.61 -1.62
C TYR A 72 -9.60 -10.06 -1.98
N GLN A 73 -10.04 -10.28 -3.22
CA GLN A 73 -11.41 -9.98 -3.64
C GLN A 73 -12.44 -10.67 -2.75
N GLY A 74 -12.27 -11.96 -2.48
CA GLY A 74 -13.15 -12.73 -1.60
C GLY A 74 -13.19 -12.18 -0.18
N TYR A 75 -12.05 -11.83 0.42
CA TYR A 75 -12.01 -11.18 1.74
C TYR A 75 -12.72 -9.83 1.76
N TYR A 76 -12.50 -9.00 0.73
CA TYR A 76 -13.14 -7.69 0.63
C TYR A 76 -14.66 -7.79 0.52
N VAL A 77 -15.17 -8.66 -0.37
CA VAL A 77 -16.61 -8.90 -0.53
C VAL A 77 -17.21 -9.45 0.77
N PHE A 78 -16.51 -10.39 1.42
CA PHE A 78 -16.94 -10.98 2.68
C PHE A 78 -17.07 -9.95 3.82
N ASP A 79 -16.07 -9.08 3.99
CA ASP A 79 -16.10 -8.03 5.00
C ASP A 79 -17.16 -6.96 4.67
N THR A 80 -17.30 -6.59 3.40
CA THR A 80 -18.32 -5.64 2.94
C THR A 80 -19.73 -6.14 3.26
N PHE A 81 -20.00 -7.43 3.01
CA PHE A 81 -21.28 -8.06 3.33
C PHE A 81 -21.57 -8.00 4.84
N ARG A 82 -20.58 -8.35 5.68
CA ARG A 82 -20.72 -8.30 7.15
C ARG A 82 -20.90 -6.88 7.70
N CYS A 83 -20.45 -5.88 6.98
CA CYS A 83 -20.57 -4.48 7.37
C CYS A 83 -21.90 -3.81 7.01
N GLN A 84 -22.70 -4.44 6.15
CA GLN A 84 -23.96 -3.89 5.67
C GLN A 84 -24.94 -3.49 6.81
N PRO A 85 -25.17 -4.31 7.86
CA PRO A 85 -26.12 -3.95 8.92
C PRO A 85 -25.76 -2.64 9.64
N TYR A 86 -24.46 -2.39 9.83
CA TYR A 86 -23.98 -1.21 10.56
C TYR A 86 -24.04 0.07 9.72
N GLN A 87 -23.85 -0.04 8.40
CA GLN A 87 -24.02 1.10 7.48
C GLN A 87 -25.49 1.55 7.42
N GLU A 88 -26.43 0.60 7.47
CA GLU A 88 -27.86 0.89 7.52
C GLU A 88 -28.26 1.58 8.84
N GLU A 89 -27.74 1.13 9.99
CA GLU A 89 -27.91 1.81 11.29
C GLU A 89 -27.41 3.26 11.26
N GLN A 90 -26.22 3.51 10.70
CA GLN A 90 -25.59 4.83 10.69
C GLN A 90 -26.26 5.80 9.71
N ASN A 91 -26.73 5.32 8.56
CA ASN A 91 -27.50 6.11 7.59
C ASN A 91 -28.85 6.55 8.17
N ASN A 92 -29.52 5.69 8.94
CA ASN A 92 -30.77 6.01 9.61
C ASN A 92 -30.57 7.07 10.72
N LEU A 93 -29.44 7.04 11.41
CA LEU A 93 -29.08 8.05 12.42
C LEU A 93 -28.67 9.39 11.78
N ALA A 94 -27.87 9.37 10.71
CA ALA A 94 -27.44 10.57 9.99
C ALA A 94 -28.58 11.31 9.27
N ALA A 95 -29.64 10.61 8.86
CA ALA A 95 -30.84 11.22 8.30
C ALA A 95 -31.64 12.06 9.32
N SER A 96 -31.44 11.83 10.63
CA SER A 96 -32.14 12.56 11.70
C SER A 96 -31.34 13.73 12.31
N GLN A 97 -30.03 13.82 12.06
CA GLN A 97 -29.20 14.91 12.55
C GLN A 97 -28.26 15.43 11.45
N CYS A 98 -28.49 16.70 11.07
CA CYS A 98 -27.60 17.58 10.30
C CYS A 98 -27.71 17.52 8.76
N GLY A 99 -28.57 18.37 8.20
CA GLY A 99 -28.64 18.69 6.77
C GLY A 99 -27.51 19.61 6.31
N ALA A 100 -26.27 19.11 6.27
CA ALA A 100 -25.15 19.81 5.61
C ALA A 100 -23.89 18.95 5.38
N VAL A 101 -23.95 17.76 4.78
CA VAL A 101 -22.75 17.14 4.15
C VAL A 101 -23.16 16.23 2.98
N SER A 102 -22.80 16.56 1.73
CA SER A 102 -22.52 15.54 0.68
C SER A 102 -21.98 16.16 -0.63
N LYS A 103 -20.69 16.50 -0.63
CA LYS A 103 -19.89 16.48 -1.87
C LYS A 103 -18.76 15.45 -1.86
N PHE A 104 -18.66 14.59 -0.85
CA PHE A 104 -17.92 13.31 -0.96
C PHE A 104 -18.85 12.23 -1.53
N ARG A 105 -19.22 12.36 -2.81
CA ARG A 105 -20.07 11.40 -3.54
C ARG A 105 -19.25 10.39 -4.36
N TYR A 106 -18.14 9.90 -3.81
CA TYR A 106 -17.44 8.76 -4.42
C TYR A 106 -17.83 7.43 -3.76
N ALA A 107 -18.03 7.38 -2.44
CA ALA A 107 -18.55 6.18 -1.76
C ALA A 107 -20.08 6.01 -1.87
N GLN A 108 -20.85 7.08 -2.07
CA GLN A 108 -22.33 7.00 -2.12
C GLN A 108 -22.92 6.54 -3.46
N ARG A 109 -22.12 6.42 -4.54
CA ARG A 109 -22.65 5.98 -5.84
C ARG A 109 -22.68 4.46 -6.05
N LEU A 110 -22.14 3.66 -5.12
CA LEU A 110 -22.26 2.20 -5.20
C LEU A 110 -23.15 1.59 -4.11
N CYS A 111 -23.44 2.31 -3.01
CA CYS A 111 -24.00 1.68 -1.81
C CYS A 111 -25.37 2.19 -1.33
N VAL A 112 -26.11 3.02 -2.08
CA VAL A 112 -27.42 3.52 -1.61
C VAL A 112 -28.57 3.14 -2.54
N SER A 113 -29.20 1.99 -2.28
CA SER A 113 -30.63 1.70 -2.50
C SER A 113 -31.00 0.31 -1.96
N SER A 114 -32.22 0.13 -1.43
CA SER A 114 -32.74 -1.12 -0.83
C SER A 114 -32.83 -2.32 -1.80
N SER A 115 -32.40 -2.15 -3.06
CA SER A 115 -32.18 -3.22 -4.04
C SER A 115 -30.84 -3.98 -3.87
N ASN A 116 -30.00 -3.59 -2.90
CA ASN A 116 -28.62 -4.09 -2.78
C ASN A 116 -28.43 -5.44 -2.07
N SER A 117 -29.34 -5.93 -1.22
CA SER A 117 -29.14 -7.24 -0.55
C SER A 117 -28.99 -8.40 -1.53
N LYS A 118 -29.68 -8.33 -2.67
CA LYS A 118 -29.54 -9.31 -3.77
C LYS A 118 -28.23 -9.18 -4.54
N ARG A 119 -27.68 -7.95 -4.65
CA ARG A 119 -26.39 -7.70 -5.32
C ARG A 119 -25.21 -8.09 -4.45
N THR A 120 -25.28 -7.87 -3.14
CA THR A 120 -24.24 -8.30 -2.19
C THR A 120 -24.22 -9.82 -2.02
N SER A 121 -25.39 -10.48 -1.96
CA SER A 121 -25.45 -11.94 -1.95
C SER A 121 -24.92 -12.56 -3.26
N GLN A 122 -25.21 -11.92 -4.40
CA GLN A 122 -24.67 -12.34 -5.69
C GLN A 122 -23.14 -12.16 -5.73
N GLY A 123 -22.61 -11.05 -5.21
CA GLY A 123 -21.17 -10.84 -5.10
C GLY A 123 -20.48 -11.91 -4.25
N LEU A 124 -21.11 -12.37 -3.16
CA LEU A 124 -20.60 -13.48 -2.35
C LEU A 124 -20.55 -14.80 -3.14
N GLU A 125 -21.60 -15.12 -3.89
CA GLU A 125 -21.67 -16.31 -4.76
C GLU A 125 -20.57 -16.25 -5.83
N GLU A 126 -20.41 -15.11 -6.51
CA GLU A 126 -19.39 -14.89 -7.54
C GLU A 126 -17.97 -15.01 -6.97
N ALA A 127 -17.71 -14.44 -5.79
CA ALA A 127 -16.42 -14.56 -5.11
C ALA A 127 -16.10 -16.00 -4.70
N LEU A 128 -17.11 -16.73 -4.19
CA LEU A 128 -17.00 -18.14 -3.81
C LEU A 128 -16.66 -19.01 -5.02
N ASP A 129 -17.41 -18.86 -6.12
CA ASP A 129 -17.22 -19.67 -7.32
C ASP A 129 -15.92 -19.29 -8.06
N GLY A 130 -15.59 -18.00 -8.12
CA GLY A 130 -14.32 -17.52 -8.66
C GLY A 130 -13.12 -18.10 -7.91
N LEU A 131 -13.12 -18.06 -6.58
CA LEU A 131 -12.03 -18.61 -5.78
C LEU A 131 -11.95 -20.14 -5.86
N ARG A 132 -13.10 -20.84 -5.93
CA ARG A 132 -13.14 -22.28 -6.20
C ARG A 132 -12.46 -22.62 -7.52
N SER A 133 -12.79 -21.90 -8.59
CA SER A 133 -12.15 -22.09 -9.91
C SER A 133 -10.64 -21.88 -9.82
N MET A 134 -10.17 -20.77 -9.22
CA MET A 134 -8.74 -20.48 -9.10
C MET A 134 -7.99 -21.55 -8.30
N ILE A 135 -8.60 -22.14 -7.26
CA ILE A 135 -7.99 -23.23 -6.49
C ILE A 135 -7.91 -24.53 -7.31
N LEU A 136 -8.92 -24.81 -8.13
CA LEU A 136 -8.90 -25.96 -9.04
C LEU A 136 -7.80 -25.80 -10.10
N ASP A 137 -7.70 -24.61 -10.70
CA ASP A 137 -6.67 -24.27 -11.70
C ASP A 137 -5.26 -24.33 -11.11
N ALA A 138 -5.11 -24.02 -9.81
CA ALA A 138 -3.85 -24.08 -9.08
C ALA A 138 -3.45 -25.49 -8.61
N SER A 139 -4.27 -26.54 -8.85
CA SER A 139 -4.06 -27.88 -8.28
C SER A 139 -2.72 -28.52 -8.71
N GLU A 140 -2.33 -28.37 -9.97
CA GLU A 140 -1.03 -28.85 -10.45
C GLU A 140 0.14 -28.09 -9.82
N MET A 141 0.02 -26.76 -9.73
CA MET A 141 1.01 -25.90 -9.07
C MET A 141 1.23 -26.32 -7.62
N VAL A 142 0.15 -26.60 -6.88
CA VAL A 142 0.23 -27.08 -5.47
C VAL A 142 1.06 -28.35 -5.37
N ARG A 143 0.93 -29.28 -6.32
CA ARG A 143 1.72 -30.52 -6.35
C ARG A 143 3.21 -30.22 -6.54
N PHE A 144 3.53 -29.27 -7.41
CA PHE A 144 4.90 -28.84 -7.67
C PHE A 144 5.52 -27.98 -6.56
N LEU A 145 4.73 -27.37 -5.66
CA LEU A 145 5.29 -26.59 -4.55
C LEU A 145 6.33 -27.41 -3.76
N THR A 146 6.06 -28.70 -3.55
CA THR A 146 6.94 -29.59 -2.80
C THR A 146 8.36 -29.74 -3.39
N THR A 147 8.54 -29.49 -4.69
CA THR A 147 9.84 -29.61 -5.37
C THR A 147 10.74 -28.39 -5.15
N TYR A 148 10.19 -27.27 -4.66
CA TYR A 148 10.95 -26.06 -4.39
C TYR A 148 11.52 -26.06 -2.96
N PRO A 149 12.78 -25.63 -2.76
CA PRO A 149 13.37 -25.59 -1.42
C PRO A 149 12.62 -24.60 -0.53
N ARG A 150 12.50 -24.96 0.75
CA ARG A 150 11.93 -24.07 1.76
C ARG A 150 12.88 -22.92 2.04
N MET A 151 12.32 -21.75 2.25
CA MET A 151 13.04 -20.60 2.78
C MET A 151 13.32 -20.88 4.26
N HIS A 152 14.54 -20.63 4.75
CA HIS A 152 14.90 -20.79 6.18
C HIS A 152 14.29 -19.73 7.11
N ARG A 153 13.23 -19.03 6.66
CA ARG A 153 12.53 -17.98 7.41
C ARG A 153 11.35 -18.56 8.20
N GLN A 154 10.94 -17.86 9.27
CA GLN A 154 9.75 -18.20 10.06
C GLN A 154 8.48 -18.25 9.18
N PRO A 155 7.36 -18.87 9.61
CA PRO A 155 6.17 -18.99 8.78
C PRO A 155 5.72 -17.62 8.23
N TYR A 156 5.39 -17.55 6.93
CA TYR A 156 5.09 -16.29 6.24
C TYR A 156 3.97 -15.48 6.90
N SER A 157 2.96 -16.15 7.47
CA SER A 157 1.87 -15.51 8.22
C SER A 157 2.37 -14.69 9.43
N MET A 158 3.46 -15.11 10.09
CA MET A 158 4.11 -14.35 11.15
C MET A 158 4.84 -13.11 10.62
N HIS A 159 5.36 -13.14 9.39
CA HIS A 159 6.11 -12.02 8.84
C HIS A 159 5.24 -10.83 8.47
N LEU A 160 3.99 -11.05 8.04
CA LEU A 160 3.05 -9.95 7.79
C LEU A 160 2.52 -9.36 9.10
N LEU A 161 2.19 -10.23 10.06
CA LEU A 161 1.72 -9.82 11.40
C LEU A 161 2.78 -9.07 12.21
N LEU A 162 4.04 -9.44 12.06
CA LEU A 162 5.17 -8.74 12.69
C LEU A 162 5.63 -7.51 11.89
N GLU A 163 4.99 -7.18 10.78
CA GLU A 163 5.40 -6.10 9.86
C GLU A 163 6.87 -6.26 9.44
N LYS A 164 7.31 -7.48 9.11
CA LYS A 164 8.70 -7.83 8.76
C LYS A 164 8.87 -8.33 7.32
N CYS A 165 7.80 -8.44 6.54
CA CYS A 165 7.90 -8.76 5.11
C CYS A 165 7.18 -7.74 4.24
N MET A 166 7.69 -7.59 3.03
CA MET A 166 7.02 -6.83 2.00
C MET A 166 5.79 -7.59 1.48
N PHE A 167 4.62 -6.97 1.60
CA PHE A 167 3.35 -7.55 1.22
C PHE A 167 3.16 -7.61 -0.30
N ALA A 168 2.72 -8.76 -0.82
CA ALA A 168 2.25 -8.96 -2.21
C ALA A 168 3.25 -8.59 -3.35
N ARG A 169 4.57 -8.68 -3.12
CA ARG A 169 5.62 -8.31 -4.11
C ARG A 169 6.53 -9.46 -4.54
N GLN A 170 6.06 -10.69 -4.47
CA GLN A 170 6.88 -11.88 -4.69
C GLN A 170 7.37 -12.00 -6.13
N ARG A 171 6.49 -11.70 -7.08
CA ARG A 171 6.82 -11.75 -8.50
C ARG A 171 7.90 -10.73 -8.81
N GLU A 172 7.73 -9.51 -8.34
CA GLU A 172 8.71 -8.43 -8.47
C GLU A 172 10.04 -8.79 -7.79
N THR A 173 9.98 -9.39 -6.58
CA THR A 173 11.18 -9.86 -5.86
C THR A 173 11.96 -10.88 -6.71
N GLU A 174 11.30 -11.90 -7.26
CA GLU A 174 11.99 -12.91 -8.06
C GLU A 174 12.51 -12.36 -9.39
N VAL A 175 11.81 -11.38 -10.00
CA VAL A 175 12.33 -10.68 -11.19
C VAL A 175 13.65 -9.97 -10.89
N VAL A 176 13.73 -9.23 -9.77
CA VAL A 176 14.97 -8.55 -9.37
C VAL A 176 16.07 -9.58 -9.05
N ILE A 177 15.74 -10.66 -8.34
CA ILE A 177 16.72 -11.71 -8.01
C ILE A 177 17.25 -12.39 -9.27
N ASN A 178 16.39 -12.73 -10.22
CA ASN A 178 16.80 -13.34 -11.49
C ASN A 178 17.72 -12.40 -12.28
N PHE A 179 17.41 -11.10 -12.33
CA PHE A 179 18.31 -10.11 -12.93
C PHE A 179 19.69 -10.08 -12.26
N LEU A 180 19.71 -10.09 -10.92
CA LEU A 180 20.94 -10.02 -10.14
C LEU A 180 21.81 -11.27 -10.28
N LEU A 181 21.19 -12.45 -10.32
CA LEU A 181 21.89 -13.73 -10.42
C LEU A 181 22.23 -14.12 -11.86
N CYS A 182 21.67 -13.44 -12.86
CA CYS A 182 21.94 -13.71 -14.27
C CYS A 182 23.41 -13.41 -14.61
N THR A 183 24.13 -14.43 -15.07
CA THR A 183 25.54 -14.37 -15.46
C THR A 183 25.75 -14.30 -16.98
N GLU A 184 24.71 -14.00 -17.77
CA GLU A 184 24.84 -14.01 -19.23
C GLU A 184 26.01 -13.14 -19.71
N ILE A 185 26.91 -13.79 -20.45
CA ILE A 185 28.05 -13.20 -21.13
C ILE A 185 27.49 -12.50 -22.38
N GLN A 186 26.79 -11.37 -22.21
CA GLN A 186 26.48 -10.54 -23.36
C GLN A 186 27.76 -9.79 -23.75
N SER A 187 28.30 -10.23 -24.88
CA SER A 187 29.51 -9.80 -25.57
C SER A 187 29.39 -8.38 -26.12
N CYS A 188 29.16 -7.41 -25.25
CA CYS A 188 29.36 -6.00 -25.52
C CYS A 188 30.23 -5.42 -24.42
N THR A 189 31.44 -5.05 -24.80
CA THR A 189 32.45 -4.40 -23.97
C THR A 189 31.84 -3.27 -23.14
N SER A 190 32.00 -3.35 -21.82
CA SER A 190 32.14 -2.23 -20.86
C SER A 190 30.95 -1.65 -20.07
N CYS A 191 29.71 -2.16 -20.14
CA CYS A 191 28.62 -1.59 -19.30
C CYS A 191 28.25 -2.49 -18.11
N PHE A 192 27.88 -1.87 -16.97
CA PHE A 192 27.19 -2.56 -15.89
C PHE A 192 25.80 -2.96 -16.38
N ASP A 193 25.29 -4.08 -15.88
CA ASP A 193 23.86 -4.31 -16.01
C ASP A 193 23.11 -3.41 -15.02
N VAL A 194 22.20 -2.61 -15.56
CA VAL A 194 21.42 -1.63 -14.80
C VAL A 194 19.95 -2.00 -14.89
N LEU A 195 19.32 -2.25 -13.74
CA LEU A 195 17.88 -2.46 -13.62
C LEU A 195 17.20 -1.21 -13.07
N PRO A 196 16.39 -0.51 -13.89
CA PRO A 196 15.53 0.56 -13.41
C PRO A 196 14.28 -0.01 -12.74
N ILE A 197 13.93 0.58 -11.60
CA ILE A 197 12.69 0.32 -10.87
C ILE A 197 11.95 1.65 -10.69
N VAL A 198 10.82 1.80 -11.38
CA VAL A 198 10.01 3.02 -11.35
C VAL A 198 8.67 2.76 -10.68
N GLY A 199 8.06 3.81 -10.14
CA GLY A 199 6.73 3.72 -9.58
C GLY A 199 6.40 4.91 -8.67
N PRO A 200 5.13 5.04 -8.27
CA PRO A 200 4.66 6.17 -7.46
C PRO A 200 5.39 6.31 -6.13
N ASP A 201 5.18 7.45 -5.47
CA ASP A 201 5.71 7.66 -4.13
C ASP A 201 5.17 6.62 -3.14
N SER A 202 6.00 6.22 -2.18
CA SER A 202 5.60 5.31 -1.09
C SER A 202 5.04 3.93 -1.51
N VAL A 203 5.25 3.50 -2.76
CA VAL A 203 4.78 2.19 -3.29
C VAL A 203 5.64 0.98 -2.85
N GLY A 204 6.76 1.24 -2.18
CA GLY A 204 7.66 0.20 -1.63
C GLY A 204 8.89 -0.14 -2.46
N LYS A 205 9.36 0.73 -3.36
CA LYS A 205 10.57 0.49 -4.20
C LYS A 205 11.82 0.20 -3.37
N SER A 206 12.18 1.08 -2.45
CA SER A 206 13.37 0.92 -1.60
C SER A 206 13.24 -0.29 -0.66
N THR A 207 12.02 -0.58 -0.19
CA THR A 207 11.69 -1.77 0.59
C THR A 207 11.87 -3.06 -0.22
N LEU A 208 11.45 -3.08 -1.49
CA LEU A 208 11.68 -4.22 -2.41
C LEU A 208 13.17 -4.49 -2.57
N VAL A 209 13.95 -3.46 -2.88
CA VAL A 209 15.39 -3.62 -3.10
C VAL A 209 16.09 -4.06 -1.82
N ALA A 210 15.73 -3.48 -0.66
CA ALA A 210 16.26 -3.91 0.62
C ALA A 210 15.95 -5.38 0.91
N HIS A 211 14.73 -5.85 0.60
CA HIS A 211 14.35 -7.24 0.81
C HIS A 211 15.12 -8.21 -0.09
N VAL A 212 15.36 -7.82 -1.35
CA VAL A 212 16.17 -8.58 -2.30
C VAL A 212 17.64 -8.63 -1.87
N CYS A 213 18.19 -7.52 -1.36
CA CYS A 213 19.56 -7.49 -0.84
C CYS A 213 19.74 -8.41 0.38
N GLU A 214 18.68 -8.67 1.14
CA GLU A 214 18.66 -9.60 2.27
C GLU A 214 18.31 -11.06 1.88
N ASP A 215 18.05 -11.35 0.60
CA ASP A 215 17.89 -12.72 0.11
C ASP A 215 19.25 -13.43 0.16
N GLU A 216 19.28 -14.64 0.73
CA GLU A 216 20.52 -15.41 0.89
C GLU A 216 21.23 -15.63 -0.45
N ARG A 217 20.50 -15.88 -1.54
CA ARG A 217 21.10 -16.10 -2.87
C ARG A 217 21.85 -14.86 -3.33
N VAL A 218 21.30 -13.67 -3.07
CA VAL A 218 21.90 -12.38 -3.42
C VAL A 218 23.08 -12.07 -2.51
N ARG A 219 22.93 -12.25 -1.19
CA ARG A 219 24.01 -12.03 -0.21
C ARG A 219 25.24 -12.90 -0.46
N HIS A 220 25.06 -14.13 -0.93
CA HIS A 220 26.18 -15.01 -1.30
C HIS A 220 26.79 -14.68 -2.67
N HIS A 221 26.05 -13.98 -3.54
CA HIS A 221 26.50 -13.67 -4.90
C HIS A 221 27.37 -12.40 -4.96
N PHE A 222 27.09 -11.39 -4.14
CA PHE A 222 27.82 -10.13 -4.11
C PHE A 222 28.68 -10.02 -2.85
N SER A 223 29.97 -9.68 -3.02
CA SER A 223 30.89 -9.49 -1.89
C SER A 223 30.56 -8.23 -1.09
N GLN A 224 29.92 -7.25 -1.74
CA GLN A 224 29.56 -5.99 -1.13
C GLN A 224 28.30 -5.43 -1.79
N ILE A 225 27.41 -4.88 -0.96
CA ILE A 225 26.23 -4.14 -1.38
C ILE A 225 26.40 -2.71 -0.89
N VAL A 226 26.34 -1.74 -1.80
CA VAL A 226 26.47 -0.31 -1.49
C VAL A 226 25.19 0.39 -1.89
N SER A 227 24.58 1.08 -0.92
CA SER A 227 23.32 1.81 -1.14
C SER A 227 23.51 3.30 -0.97
N PHE A 228 22.94 4.05 -1.91
CA PHE A 228 22.93 5.50 -2.01
C PHE A 228 21.49 5.98 -2.03
N ARG A 229 21.20 7.07 -1.33
CA ARG A 229 19.90 7.74 -1.37
C ARG A 229 20.16 9.23 -1.48
N HIS A 230 19.64 9.84 -2.55
CA HIS A 230 19.95 11.23 -2.84
C HIS A 230 18.72 12.03 -3.21
N ASP A 231 18.57 13.15 -2.49
CA ASP A 231 17.62 14.21 -2.82
C ASP A 231 18.15 15.11 -3.95
N ASN A 232 19.47 15.09 -4.18
CA ASN A 232 20.20 15.56 -5.37
C ASN A 232 21.52 14.80 -5.39
N PHE A 233 21.88 14.13 -6.47
CA PHE A 233 23.13 13.36 -6.57
C PHE A 233 24.32 14.35 -6.60
N ILE A 234 25.28 14.30 -5.67
CA ILE A 234 26.38 15.29 -5.56
C ILE A 234 27.73 14.61 -5.80
N ILE A 235 28.71 15.39 -6.31
CA ILE A 235 30.13 15.01 -6.46
C ILE A 235 30.72 14.36 -5.19
N GLN A 236 30.26 14.75 -4.00
CA GLN A 236 30.74 14.19 -2.74
C GLN A 236 30.37 12.70 -2.57
N ASP A 237 29.24 12.28 -3.14
CA ASP A 237 28.77 10.90 -3.11
C ASP A 237 29.59 10.02 -4.05
N ILE A 238 29.93 10.58 -5.20
CA ILE A 238 30.87 10.01 -6.17
C ILE A 238 32.26 9.80 -5.53
N ALA A 239 32.77 10.79 -4.81
CA ALA A 239 34.03 10.63 -4.06
C ALA A 239 33.92 9.57 -2.95
N SER A 240 32.76 9.45 -2.31
CA SER A 240 32.50 8.39 -1.32
C SER A 240 32.44 7.00 -1.98
N LEU A 241 31.94 6.92 -3.21
CA LEU A 241 31.87 5.71 -4.02
C LEU A 241 33.28 5.26 -4.40
N GLU A 242 34.18 6.16 -4.81
CA GLU A 242 35.60 5.82 -5.02
C GLU A 242 36.21 5.17 -3.77
N GLY A 243 36.00 5.75 -2.59
CA GLY A 243 36.50 5.19 -1.33
C GLY A 243 35.81 3.89 -0.86
N ARG A 244 34.52 3.70 -1.19
CA ARG A 244 33.73 2.50 -0.80
C ARG A 244 33.85 1.35 -1.79
N CYS A 245 34.14 1.64 -3.05
CA CYS A 245 34.40 0.69 -4.13
C CYS A 245 35.91 0.41 -4.29
N ALA A 246 36.79 1.16 -3.62
CA ALA A 246 38.21 0.86 -3.59
C ALA A 246 38.45 -0.58 -3.09
N PRO A 247 39.34 -1.35 -3.75
CA PRO A 247 39.60 -2.73 -3.39
C PRO A 247 40.20 -2.80 -1.99
N ARG A 248 39.40 -3.20 -1.01
CA ARG A 248 39.88 -3.57 0.32
C ARG A 248 40.52 -4.95 0.20
N HIS A 249 41.86 -4.97 0.14
CA HIS A 249 42.75 -6.14 0.19
C HIS A 249 42.22 -7.44 -0.45
N GLU A 250 42.80 -7.79 -1.60
CA GLU A 250 42.76 -9.10 -2.30
C GLU A 250 41.41 -9.68 -2.77
N ASN A 251 40.25 -9.21 -2.30
CA ASN A 251 38.95 -9.70 -2.80
C ASN A 251 38.35 -8.77 -3.86
N LYS A 252 38.74 -9.00 -5.12
CA LYS A 252 38.04 -8.48 -6.32
C LYS A 252 36.69 -9.22 -6.49
N GLY A 253 35.73 -8.96 -5.61
CA GLY A 253 34.41 -9.58 -5.63
C GLY A 253 33.35 -8.74 -6.37
N ARG A 254 32.20 -9.35 -6.68
CA ARG A 254 31.08 -8.69 -7.37
C ARG A 254 30.42 -7.65 -6.47
N LEU A 255 30.19 -6.46 -7.00
CA LEU A 255 29.53 -5.36 -6.31
C LEU A 255 28.06 -5.25 -6.75
N LEU A 256 27.17 -5.02 -5.79
CA LEU A 256 25.81 -4.54 -6.06
C LEU A 256 25.70 -3.08 -5.62
N ILE A 257 25.38 -2.19 -6.55
CA ILE A 257 25.14 -0.77 -6.26
C ILE A 257 23.63 -0.51 -6.33
N VAL A 258 23.09 0.09 -5.29
CA VAL A 258 21.69 0.51 -5.20
C VAL A 258 21.64 2.04 -5.12
N VAL A 259 20.97 2.68 -6.06
CA VAL A 259 20.80 4.14 -6.10
C VAL A 259 19.32 4.50 -6.00
N ASP A 260 18.94 5.17 -4.92
CA ASP A 260 17.57 5.65 -4.69
C ASP A 260 17.49 7.16 -4.96
N ILE A 261 16.78 7.51 -6.04
CA ILE A 261 16.68 8.85 -6.60
C ILE A 261 15.36 9.48 -6.14
N VAL A 262 15.45 10.51 -5.30
CA VAL A 262 14.28 11.19 -4.74
C VAL A 262 13.81 12.36 -5.63
N GLY A 263 14.67 12.86 -6.53
CA GLY A 263 14.39 13.93 -7.50
C GLY A 263 14.68 13.55 -8.96
N ASP A 264 15.10 14.53 -9.77
CA ASP A 264 15.60 14.30 -11.12
C ASP A 264 17.08 13.89 -11.07
N LEU A 265 17.47 12.97 -11.96
CA LEU A 265 18.87 12.55 -12.09
C LEU A 265 19.56 13.34 -13.19
N ASP A 266 20.72 13.88 -12.86
CA ASP A 266 21.65 14.48 -13.82
C ASP A 266 22.40 13.37 -14.59
N GLU A 267 22.30 13.39 -15.91
CA GLU A 267 22.89 12.38 -16.79
C GLU A 267 24.42 12.44 -16.81
N ASP A 268 25.01 13.63 -16.68
CA ASP A 268 26.47 13.78 -16.64
C ASP A 268 27.02 13.18 -15.35
N LEU A 269 26.34 13.42 -14.23
CA LEU A 269 26.69 12.82 -12.94
C LEU A 269 26.50 11.29 -12.94
N TRP A 270 25.47 10.79 -13.63
CA TRP A 270 25.26 9.35 -13.82
C TRP A 270 26.41 8.70 -14.60
N GLU A 271 26.88 9.34 -15.68
CA GLU A 271 28.01 8.84 -16.47
C GLU A 271 29.33 8.85 -15.70
N ILE A 272 29.57 9.89 -14.90
CA ILE A 272 30.73 9.95 -14.00
C ILE A 272 30.69 8.78 -13.00
N MET A 273 29.52 8.52 -12.39
CA MET A 273 29.35 7.40 -11.48
C MET A 273 29.64 6.07 -12.17
N CYS A 274 29.04 5.85 -13.35
CA CYS A 274 29.28 4.64 -14.13
C CYS A 274 30.77 4.46 -14.46
N SER A 275 31.48 5.55 -14.78
CA SER A 275 32.92 5.54 -15.04
C SER A 275 33.74 5.07 -13.83
N ILE A 276 33.46 5.58 -12.64
CA ILE A 276 34.14 5.18 -11.40
C ILE A 276 33.86 3.73 -11.06
N CYS A 277 32.61 3.30 -11.21
CA CYS A 277 32.23 1.91 -11.02
C CYS A 277 33.00 0.99 -11.98
N ARG A 278 33.17 1.40 -13.25
CA ARG A 278 33.87 0.61 -14.28
C ARG A 278 35.35 0.40 -13.92
N GLN A 279 35.98 1.40 -13.29
CA GLN A 279 37.38 1.32 -12.87
C GLN A 279 37.57 0.48 -11.60
N SER A 280 36.54 0.35 -10.78
CA SER A 280 36.67 -0.17 -9.40
C SER A 280 36.11 -1.59 -9.20
N THR A 281 35.52 -2.22 -10.23
CA THR A 281 34.74 -3.46 -10.05
C THR A 281 35.13 -4.58 -11.00
N THR A 282 34.70 -5.80 -10.66
CA THR A 282 34.83 -6.98 -11.52
C THR A 282 33.60 -7.25 -12.35
N SER A 283 33.77 -8.04 -13.42
CA SER A 283 32.67 -8.65 -14.19
C SER A 283 31.64 -9.32 -13.26
N GLY A 284 30.36 -9.15 -13.59
CA GLY A 284 29.23 -9.65 -12.79
C GLY A 284 28.70 -8.68 -11.73
N SER A 285 29.26 -7.47 -11.62
CA SER A 285 28.69 -6.41 -10.79
C SER A 285 27.43 -5.81 -11.42
N LYS A 286 26.45 -5.41 -10.61
CA LYS A 286 25.11 -4.97 -11.05
C LYS A 286 24.73 -3.65 -10.40
N ILE A 287 23.88 -2.87 -11.07
CA ILE A 287 23.29 -1.64 -10.52
C ILE A 287 21.77 -1.75 -10.51
N ILE A 288 21.15 -1.37 -9.40
CA ILE A 288 19.71 -1.12 -9.30
C ILE A 288 19.50 0.37 -9.08
N ILE A 289 18.63 0.97 -9.89
CA ILE A 289 18.24 2.38 -9.73
C ILE A 289 16.74 2.46 -9.46
N THR A 290 16.34 3.16 -8.38
CA THR A 290 14.94 3.39 -8.02
C THR A 290 14.58 4.86 -8.19
N SER A 291 13.42 5.16 -8.78
CA SER A 291 12.91 6.54 -8.88
C SER A 291 11.38 6.62 -8.96
N ARG A 292 10.84 7.80 -8.68
CA ARG A 292 9.45 8.16 -8.99
C ARG A 292 9.25 8.56 -10.46
N SER A 293 10.33 8.99 -11.11
CA SER A 293 10.31 9.53 -12.47
C SER A 293 10.63 8.43 -13.49
N ASP A 294 9.79 8.28 -14.51
CA ASP A 294 10.04 7.34 -15.60
C ASP A 294 11.26 7.72 -16.46
N LYS A 295 11.83 8.92 -16.25
CA LYS A 295 13.04 9.36 -16.95
C LYS A 295 14.23 8.42 -16.76
N ILE A 296 14.31 7.67 -15.64
CA ILE A 296 15.42 6.74 -15.38
C ILE A 296 15.36 5.47 -16.23
N THR A 297 14.24 5.20 -16.92
CA THR A 297 14.05 4.02 -17.78
C THR A 297 15.15 3.89 -18.84
N LYS A 298 15.55 5.02 -19.44
CA LYS A 298 16.59 5.08 -20.49
C LYS A 298 18.00 4.74 -19.99
N LEU A 299 18.22 4.75 -18.68
CA LEU A 299 19.50 4.43 -18.05
C LEU A 299 19.66 2.92 -17.82
N GLY A 300 18.59 2.16 -18.02
CA GLY A 300 18.58 0.71 -17.87
C GLY A 300 19.22 -0.01 -19.04
N THR A 301 19.90 -1.12 -18.75
CA THR A 301 20.32 -2.09 -19.77
C THR A 301 19.32 -3.25 -19.91
N THR A 302 18.31 -3.30 -19.04
CA THR A 302 17.23 -4.30 -19.07
C THR A 302 15.85 -3.63 -18.99
N HIS A 303 14.80 -4.43 -19.16
CA HIS A 303 13.43 -3.96 -19.01
C HIS A 303 13.21 -3.35 -17.62
N THR A 304 12.65 -2.14 -17.62
CA THR A 304 12.29 -1.44 -16.38
C THR A 304 11.20 -2.20 -15.63
N LEU A 305 11.40 -2.37 -14.33
CA LEU A 305 10.40 -2.92 -13.43
C LEU A 305 9.49 -1.79 -12.90
N VAL A 306 8.20 -1.86 -13.24
CA VAL A 306 7.21 -0.86 -12.80
C VAL A 306 6.46 -1.37 -11.56
N LEU A 307 6.65 -0.72 -10.42
CA LEU A 307 5.89 -0.97 -9.20
C LEU A 307 4.64 -0.09 -9.16
N LYS A 308 3.47 -0.72 -9.26
CA LYS A 308 2.15 -0.07 -9.18
C LYS A 308 1.59 -0.13 -7.75
N HIS A 309 0.62 0.73 -7.42
CA HIS A 309 -0.17 0.57 -6.20
C HIS A 309 -0.78 -0.83 -6.10
N LEU A 310 -1.06 -1.27 -4.88
CA LEU A 310 -1.86 -2.47 -4.65
C LEU A 310 -3.27 -2.25 -5.20
N SER A 311 -3.99 -3.34 -5.55
CA SER A 311 -5.43 -3.20 -5.78
C SER A 311 -6.12 -2.80 -4.48
N HIS A 312 -7.29 -2.16 -4.58
CA HIS A 312 -8.09 -1.74 -3.43
C HIS A 312 -8.30 -2.86 -2.40
N GLU A 313 -8.55 -4.08 -2.89
CA GLU A 313 -8.83 -5.26 -2.07
C GLU A 313 -7.55 -5.83 -1.44
N ALA A 314 -6.44 -5.78 -2.17
CA ALA A 314 -5.12 -6.14 -1.65
C ALA A 314 -4.67 -5.15 -0.57
N PHE A 315 -4.92 -3.85 -0.78
CA PHE A 315 -4.66 -2.80 0.20
C PHE A 315 -5.54 -2.93 1.43
N TRP A 316 -6.84 -3.21 1.26
CA TRP A 316 -7.74 -3.54 2.36
C TRP A 316 -7.23 -4.73 3.17
N TYR A 317 -6.89 -5.84 2.51
CA TYR A 317 -6.37 -7.02 3.18
C TYR A 317 -5.10 -6.69 3.97
N PHE A 318 -4.16 -5.96 3.35
CA PHE A 318 -2.96 -5.47 4.02
C PHE A 318 -3.30 -4.65 5.27
N PHE A 319 -4.12 -3.61 5.11
CA PHE A 319 -4.50 -2.69 6.18
C PHE A 319 -5.21 -3.41 7.33
N LYS A 320 -6.11 -4.34 7.01
CA LYS A 320 -6.80 -5.18 8.00
C LYS A 320 -5.79 -6.01 8.80
N VAL A 321 -4.85 -6.69 8.14
CA VAL A 321 -3.85 -7.51 8.85
C VAL A 321 -2.97 -6.66 9.76
N VAL A 322 -2.44 -5.52 9.29
CA VAL A 322 -1.56 -4.69 10.12
C VAL A 322 -2.29 -3.95 11.25
N THR A 323 -3.57 -3.61 11.05
CA THR A 323 -4.38 -2.92 12.07
C THR A 323 -4.84 -3.86 13.17
N PHE A 324 -5.27 -5.08 12.81
CA PHE A 324 -5.77 -6.03 13.80
C PHE A 324 -4.64 -6.86 14.45
N GLY A 325 -3.52 -7.05 13.76
CA GLY A 325 -2.42 -7.86 14.26
C GLY A 325 -2.88 -9.25 14.66
N SER A 326 -2.57 -9.67 15.88
CA SER A 326 -2.99 -10.98 16.42
C SER A 326 -4.44 -11.01 16.92
N THR A 327 -5.15 -9.88 16.94
CA THR A 327 -6.55 -9.81 17.37
C THR A 327 -7.46 -10.35 16.28
N ASP A 328 -8.36 -11.28 16.60
CA ASP A 328 -9.32 -11.80 15.62
C ASP A 328 -10.34 -10.72 15.21
N PRO A 329 -10.34 -10.25 13.95
CA PRO A 329 -11.29 -9.24 13.49
C PRO A 329 -12.76 -9.68 13.62
N LYS A 330 -13.04 -11.00 13.63
CA LYS A 330 -14.41 -11.52 13.77
C LYS A 330 -15.05 -11.17 15.11
N MET A 331 -14.24 -10.98 16.15
CA MET A 331 -14.70 -10.55 17.47
C MET A 331 -15.04 -9.05 17.54
N HIS A 332 -14.71 -8.29 16.49
CA HIS A 332 -14.86 -6.84 16.46
C HIS A 332 -15.50 -6.35 15.15
N PRO A 333 -16.70 -6.83 14.76
CA PRO A 333 -17.29 -6.57 13.44
C PRO A 333 -17.49 -5.06 13.16
N ARG A 334 -17.90 -4.27 14.16
CA ARG A 334 -18.01 -2.81 14.01
C ARG A 334 -16.67 -2.11 13.75
N LEU A 335 -15.59 -2.60 14.36
CA LEU A 335 -14.24 -2.06 14.10
C LEU A 335 -13.78 -2.41 12.69
N VAL A 336 -14.12 -3.59 12.17
CA VAL A 336 -13.81 -3.96 10.77
C VAL A 336 -14.43 -2.94 9.81
N CYS A 337 -15.69 -2.55 10.01
CA CYS A 337 -16.36 -1.58 9.15
C CYS A 337 -15.72 -0.19 9.21
N LEU A 338 -15.38 0.28 10.41
CA LEU A 338 -14.63 1.53 10.55
C LEU A 338 -13.25 1.44 9.89
N ALA A 339 -12.54 0.32 10.01
CA ALA A 339 -11.27 0.12 9.34
C ALA A 339 -11.40 0.15 7.81
N MET A 340 -12.48 -0.41 7.24
CA MET A 340 -12.74 -0.33 5.80
C MET A 340 -12.89 1.12 5.34
N GLU A 341 -13.71 1.91 6.05
CA GLU A 341 -13.90 3.33 5.76
C GLU A 341 -12.61 4.15 5.95
N ILE A 342 -11.79 3.78 6.94
CA ILE A 342 -10.47 4.39 7.13
C ILE A 342 -9.55 4.02 5.96
N ALA A 343 -9.50 2.76 5.54
CA ALA A 343 -8.68 2.30 4.42
C ALA A 343 -8.96 3.06 3.13
N GLU A 344 -10.25 3.28 2.82
CA GLU A 344 -10.67 4.08 1.66
C GLU A 344 -10.12 5.52 1.70
N SER A 345 -9.93 6.09 2.89
CA SER A 345 -9.39 7.44 3.06
C SER A 345 -7.86 7.54 2.92
N LEU A 346 -7.16 6.41 2.86
CA LEU A 346 -5.68 6.35 2.79
C LEU A 346 -5.13 6.37 1.36
N ASN A 347 -6.00 6.30 0.34
CA ASN A 347 -5.63 6.37 -1.09
C ASN A 347 -4.43 5.47 -1.46
N ASP A 348 -4.49 4.19 -1.04
CA ASP A 348 -3.48 3.16 -1.29
C ASP A 348 -2.04 3.51 -0.83
N ASN A 349 -1.90 4.46 0.11
CA ASN A 349 -0.61 4.86 0.68
C ASN A 349 -0.19 3.89 1.80
N LEU A 350 0.82 3.05 1.53
CA LEU A 350 1.32 2.06 2.50
C LEU A 350 1.94 2.68 3.75
N VAL A 351 2.53 3.87 3.63
CA VAL A 351 3.14 4.57 4.77
C VAL A 351 2.05 5.10 5.69
N ASP A 352 1.03 5.77 5.14
CA ASP A 352 -0.10 6.28 5.94
C ASP A 352 -0.94 5.13 6.52
N ALA A 353 -1.05 4.01 5.80
CA ALA A 353 -1.66 2.79 6.30
C ALA A 353 -0.97 2.27 7.56
N ASN A 354 0.36 2.14 7.55
CA ASN A 354 1.11 1.70 8.73
C ASN A 354 1.04 2.73 9.88
N MET A 355 1.15 4.03 9.58
CA MET A 355 0.96 5.10 10.56
C MET A 355 -0.41 4.98 11.23
N THR A 356 -1.47 4.85 10.45
CA THR A 356 -2.85 4.73 10.94
C THR A 356 -3.07 3.44 11.72
N ALA A 357 -2.57 2.31 11.23
CA ALA A 357 -2.64 1.03 11.92
C ALA A 357 -1.94 1.11 13.29
N SER A 358 -0.78 1.78 13.38
CA SER A 358 -0.08 2.00 14.65
C SER A 358 -0.94 2.79 15.65
N VAL A 359 -1.67 3.81 15.16
CA VAL A 359 -2.58 4.62 15.96
C VAL A 359 -3.77 3.81 16.45
N LEU A 360 -4.42 3.05 15.56
CA LEU A 360 -5.62 2.27 15.88
C LEU A 360 -5.33 1.12 16.84
N ARG A 361 -4.16 0.49 16.74
CA ARG A 361 -3.74 -0.57 17.65
C ARG A 361 -3.55 -0.13 19.10
N ALA A 362 -3.34 1.17 19.34
CA ALA A 362 -3.21 1.70 20.70
C ALA A 362 -4.51 1.53 21.51
N SER A 363 -5.67 1.41 20.86
CA SER A 363 -6.96 1.24 21.53
C SER A 363 -8.02 0.64 20.62
N PHE A 364 -8.49 -0.58 20.94
CA PHE A 364 -9.62 -1.23 20.27
C PHE A 364 -10.98 -0.74 20.81
N ASN A 365 -11.08 0.57 21.09
CA ASN A 365 -12.30 1.19 21.55
C ASN A 365 -13.08 1.78 20.35
N ILE A 366 -14.36 1.45 20.24
CA ILE A 366 -15.21 1.90 19.12
C ILE A 366 -15.29 3.43 19.01
N ASN A 367 -15.41 4.13 20.15
CA ASN A 367 -15.49 5.59 20.16
C ASN A 367 -14.16 6.22 19.75
N PHE A 368 -13.04 5.56 20.08
CA PHE A 368 -11.72 5.99 19.63
C PHE A 368 -11.62 5.91 18.10
N TRP A 369 -11.97 4.77 17.50
CA TRP A 369 -11.91 4.57 16.04
C TRP A 369 -12.85 5.53 15.30
N CYS A 370 -14.05 5.77 15.83
CA CYS A 370 -14.97 6.78 15.29
C CYS A 370 -14.35 8.19 15.28
N LYS A 371 -13.65 8.59 16.35
CA LYS A 371 -12.95 9.89 16.40
C LYS A 371 -11.83 9.96 15.38
N VAL A 372 -11.04 8.89 15.21
CA VAL A 372 -9.98 8.82 14.18
C VAL A 372 -10.56 9.01 12.78
N LEU A 373 -11.62 8.28 12.46
CA LEU A 373 -12.30 8.39 11.17
C LEU A 373 -12.88 9.80 10.94
N ALA A 374 -13.56 10.37 11.94
CA ALA A 374 -14.11 11.71 11.84
C ALA A 374 -13.02 12.77 11.62
N PHE A 375 -11.92 12.68 12.36
CA PHE A 375 -10.76 13.55 12.18
C PHE A 375 -10.17 13.42 10.77
N ARG A 376 -9.93 12.20 10.29
CA ARG A 376 -9.40 11.98 8.92
C ARG A 376 -10.30 12.58 7.85
N ARG A 377 -11.61 12.36 7.95
CA ARG A 377 -12.60 12.97 7.05
C ARG A 377 -12.51 14.49 7.07
N GLY A 378 -12.47 15.10 8.26
CA GLY A 378 -12.33 16.54 8.43
C GLY A 378 -11.03 17.08 7.84
N TYR A 379 -9.90 16.40 8.08
CA TYR A 379 -8.59 16.74 7.55
C TYR A 379 -8.56 16.73 6.02
N ILE A 380 -8.99 15.62 5.40
CA ILE A 380 -9.02 15.46 3.95
C ILE A 380 -9.97 16.47 3.32
N GLN A 381 -11.18 16.63 3.87
CA GLN A 381 -12.16 17.59 3.36
C GLN A 381 -11.66 19.04 3.43
N ASN A 382 -10.94 19.42 4.50
CA ASN A 382 -10.36 20.74 4.65
C ASN A 382 -9.29 21.01 3.58
N GLN A 383 -8.41 20.03 3.32
CA GLN A 383 -7.40 20.15 2.27
C GLN A 383 -8.02 20.27 0.88
N LEU A 384 -8.99 19.40 0.55
CA LEU A 384 -9.69 19.46 -0.73
C LEU A 384 -10.47 20.76 -0.90
N CYS A 385 -11.08 21.30 0.16
CA CYS A 385 -11.75 22.60 0.10
C CYS A 385 -10.79 23.78 -0.10
N LYS A 386 -9.58 23.72 0.45
CA LYS A 386 -8.60 24.81 0.38
C LYS A 386 -7.74 24.76 -0.89
N PHE A 387 -7.33 23.56 -1.31
CA PHE A 387 -6.32 23.36 -2.35
C PHE A 387 -6.82 22.52 -3.53
N GLY A 388 -7.97 21.85 -3.42
CA GLY A 388 -8.53 21.01 -4.48
C GLY A 388 -7.86 19.64 -4.62
N GLU A 389 -6.84 19.35 -3.82
CA GLU A 389 -5.98 18.16 -3.94
C GLU A 389 -5.93 17.37 -2.63
N HIS A 390 -5.63 16.07 -2.73
CA HIS A 390 -5.52 15.21 -1.55
C HIS A 390 -4.26 15.58 -0.73
N PRO A 391 -4.28 15.50 0.61
CA PRO A 391 -3.10 15.81 1.42
C PRO A 391 -1.83 15.04 1.02
N HIS A 392 -1.96 13.82 0.51
CA HIS A 392 -0.83 13.04 0.02
C HIS A 392 -0.20 13.60 -1.27
N GLU A 393 -1.02 14.13 -2.19
CA GLU A 393 -0.53 14.76 -3.42
C GLU A 393 0.29 16.01 -3.07
N LEU A 394 -0.27 16.85 -2.20
CA LEU A 394 0.40 18.04 -1.65
C LEU A 394 1.75 17.68 -1.01
N LEU A 395 1.77 16.71 -0.09
CA LEU A 395 2.99 16.29 0.59
C LEU A 395 4.03 15.67 -0.36
N SER A 396 3.60 14.94 -1.39
CA SER A 396 4.51 14.32 -2.36
C SER A 396 5.29 15.34 -3.20
N GLU A 397 4.71 16.54 -3.34
CA GLU A 397 5.29 17.71 -4.03
C GLU A 397 5.95 18.71 -3.05
N ASN A 398 6.17 18.31 -1.80
CA ASN A 398 6.69 19.16 -0.73
C ASN A 398 5.85 20.43 -0.47
N ARG A 399 4.54 20.38 -0.77
CA ARG A 399 3.59 21.45 -0.42
C ARG A 399 3.03 21.23 0.99
N PRO A 400 2.83 22.32 1.75
CA PRO A 400 2.47 22.20 3.15
C PRO A 400 0.97 21.87 3.34
N VAL A 401 0.65 21.08 4.36
CA VAL A 401 -0.73 20.66 4.69
C VAL A 401 -1.10 21.06 6.13
N TYR A 402 -2.38 21.32 6.37
CA TYR A 402 -2.89 21.85 7.65
C TYR A 402 -3.80 20.86 8.37
N PHE A 403 -3.65 20.71 9.68
CA PHE A 403 -4.65 20.00 10.48
C PHE A 403 -4.84 20.63 11.85
N GLN A 404 -6.01 20.39 12.45
CA GLN A 404 -6.34 20.80 13.82
C GLN A 404 -6.29 19.56 14.71
N PRO A 405 -5.46 19.52 15.77
CA PRO A 405 -5.41 18.37 16.66
C PRO A 405 -6.79 17.99 17.22
N MET A 406 -7.01 16.70 17.48
CA MET A 406 -8.28 16.23 18.04
C MET A 406 -8.57 16.79 19.44
N GLY A 407 -7.52 17.20 20.17
CA GLY A 407 -7.60 17.71 21.54
C GLY A 407 -7.62 19.24 21.68
N THR A 408 -7.43 20.01 20.61
CA THR A 408 -7.35 21.49 20.66
C THR A 408 -8.06 22.13 19.46
N THR A 409 -8.80 23.22 19.69
CA THR A 409 -9.60 23.91 18.64
C THR A 409 -9.06 25.29 18.28
N THR A 410 -7.93 25.70 18.85
CA THR A 410 -7.41 27.08 18.78
C THR A 410 -6.12 27.21 17.98
N GLU A 411 -5.51 26.10 17.58
CA GLU A 411 -4.22 26.08 16.87
C GLU A 411 -4.34 25.19 15.62
N ASP A 412 -3.87 25.72 14.48
CA ASP A 412 -3.66 24.94 13.25
C ASP A 412 -2.20 24.48 13.24
N ILE A 413 -1.97 23.18 13.01
CA ILE A 413 -0.65 22.63 12.76
C ILE A 413 -0.40 22.61 11.27
N LEU A 414 0.69 23.25 10.87
CA LEU A 414 1.20 23.21 9.52
C LEU A 414 2.29 22.14 9.41
N VAL A 415 2.06 21.14 8.56
CA VAL A 415 3.07 20.16 8.19
C VAL A 415 3.86 20.73 7.01
N LEU A 416 5.13 21.07 7.24
CA LEU A 416 6.01 21.71 6.26
C LEU A 416 6.66 20.71 5.29
N GLY A 417 6.74 19.44 5.68
CA GLY A 417 7.31 18.38 4.86
C GLY A 417 7.51 17.09 5.65
N THR A 418 7.68 15.98 4.92
CA THR A 418 8.02 14.68 5.49
C THR A 418 9.42 14.29 5.01
N ASN A 419 10.36 14.22 5.93
CA ASN A 419 11.70 13.73 5.66
C ASN A 419 11.78 12.27 6.10
N GLN A 420 12.39 11.44 5.27
CA GLN A 420 12.56 10.02 5.55
C GLN A 420 14.05 9.74 5.72
N THR A 421 14.45 9.26 6.89
CA THR A 421 15.87 9.03 7.19
C THR A 421 16.13 7.59 7.64
N CYS A 422 17.31 7.07 7.26
CA CYS A 422 17.72 5.68 7.49
C CYS A 422 18.79 5.53 8.58
N SER A 423 19.35 6.64 9.08
CA SER A 423 20.60 6.61 9.85
C SER A 423 20.36 6.65 11.36
N SER A 424 21.17 5.90 12.10
CA SER A 424 21.30 6.01 13.56
C SER A 424 21.98 7.30 14.03
N LYS A 425 22.38 8.19 13.10
CA LYS A 425 23.14 9.41 13.38
C LYS A 425 22.26 10.65 13.58
N GLU A 426 20.99 10.60 13.14
CA GLU A 426 20.04 11.67 13.42
C GLU A 426 19.29 11.36 14.73
N GLU A 427 19.18 12.36 15.60
CA GLU A 427 18.31 12.27 16.77
C GLU A 427 16.86 12.11 16.31
N VAL A 428 16.36 10.88 16.45
CA VAL A 428 14.95 10.58 16.23
C VAL A 428 14.12 11.38 17.24
N PRO A 429 13.15 12.20 16.80
CA PRO A 429 12.35 12.98 17.72
C PRO A 429 11.64 12.09 18.75
N LYS A 430 11.65 12.53 20.02
CA LYS A 430 10.95 11.81 21.10
C LYS A 430 9.43 12.03 21.06
N ILE A 431 8.99 13.14 20.49
CA ILE A 431 7.57 13.47 20.34
C ILE A 431 7.04 12.72 19.12
N MET A 432 5.98 11.93 19.31
CA MET A 432 5.34 11.25 18.19
C MET A 432 4.28 12.14 17.54
N ALA A 433 4.07 11.98 16.23
CA ALA A 433 2.96 12.64 15.54
C ALA A 433 1.60 12.30 16.18
N ILE A 434 1.44 11.07 16.66
CA ILE A 434 0.24 10.62 17.36
C ILE A 434 -0.02 11.43 18.64
N ASP A 435 1.02 11.79 19.39
CA ASP A 435 0.88 12.54 20.64
C ASP A 435 0.39 13.96 20.37
N VAL A 436 0.86 14.55 19.27
CA VAL A 436 0.45 15.87 18.81
C VAL A 436 -0.97 15.82 18.24
N LEU A 437 -1.29 14.81 17.43
CA LEU A 437 -2.63 14.60 16.85
C LEU A 437 -3.71 14.49 17.93
N TYR A 438 -3.43 13.81 19.06
CA TYR A 438 -4.37 13.69 20.18
C TYR A 438 -4.25 14.79 21.22
N GLY A 439 -3.25 15.67 21.12
CA GLY A 439 -3.01 16.75 22.07
C GLY A 439 -2.51 16.28 23.45
N THR A 440 -1.96 15.06 23.53
CA THR A 440 -1.22 14.58 24.72
C THR A 440 0.16 15.23 24.80
N ALA A 441 0.78 15.52 23.66
CA ALA A 441 1.91 16.43 23.54
C ALA A 441 1.43 17.79 23.03
N ARG A 442 1.83 18.86 23.72
CA ARG A 442 1.56 20.26 23.34
C ARG A 442 2.87 21.03 23.26
N PRO A 443 3.66 20.81 22.20
CA PRO A 443 4.85 21.63 21.96
C PRO A 443 4.45 23.11 21.94
N GLN A 444 5.28 23.99 22.50
CA GLN A 444 4.97 25.42 22.60
C GLN A 444 5.76 26.20 21.55
N GLY A 445 5.03 26.82 20.62
CA GLY A 445 5.57 27.79 19.65
C GLY A 445 6.57 27.25 18.63
N GLY A 446 6.54 27.80 17.42
CA GLY A 446 7.57 27.60 16.40
C GLY A 446 7.52 26.26 15.67
N THR A 447 8.64 25.93 15.03
CA THR A 447 8.83 24.73 14.21
C THR A 447 9.50 23.62 15.00
N PHE A 448 8.95 22.42 14.98
CA PHE A 448 9.47 21.25 15.68
C PHE A 448 9.35 19.98 14.82
N LYS A 449 10.18 18.98 15.10
CA LYS A 449 10.15 17.68 14.41
C LYS A 449 9.40 16.66 15.25
N VAL A 450 8.64 15.79 14.61
CA VAL A 450 7.95 14.65 15.23
C VAL A 450 8.30 13.37 14.51
N LEU A 451 8.34 12.25 15.25
CA LEU A 451 8.39 10.92 14.66
C LEU A 451 6.96 10.52 14.27
N ALA A 452 6.69 10.44 12.97
CA ALA A 452 5.39 9.99 12.48
C ALA A 452 5.26 8.46 12.57
N TRP A 453 6.28 7.73 12.12
CA TRP A 453 6.36 6.27 12.23
C TRP A 453 7.78 5.79 11.96
N LYS A 454 8.12 4.60 12.47
CA LYS A 454 9.37 3.91 12.19
C LYS A 454 9.05 2.56 11.55
N SER A 455 9.56 2.34 10.35
CA SER A 455 9.37 1.09 9.62
C SER A 455 9.99 -0.09 10.37
N LEU A 456 9.23 -1.18 10.46
CA LEU A 456 9.70 -2.49 10.97
C LEU A 456 10.24 -3.39 9.85
N ILE A 457 10.15 -2.93 8.60
CA ILE A 457 10.71 -3.60 7.42
C ILE A 457 11.97 -2.84 6.97
N PRO A 458 13.04 -3.53 6.55
CA PRO A 458 14.16 -2.91 5.88
C PRO A 458 13.72 -1.92 4.78
N PRO A 459 14.40 -0.77 4.66
CA PRO A 459 15.64 -0.41 5.35
C PRO A 459 15.40 0.31 6.71
N TYR A 460 14.25 0.10 7.36
CA TYR A 460 13.92 0.60 8.70
C TYR A 460 13.86 2.13 8.82
N HIS A 461 13.36 2.78 7.78
CA HIS A 461 13.20 4.22 7.73
C HIS A 461 12.42 4.80 8.92
N CYS A 462 12.93 5.89 9.47
CA CYS A 462 12.17 6.80 10.33
C CYS A 462 11.53 7.86 9.44
N TYR A 463 10.22 8.04 9.58
CA TYR A 463 9.46 9.08 8.90
C TYR A 463 9.27 10.23 9.87
N ILE A 464 10.00 11.32 9.62
CA ILE A 464 10.05 12.50 10.46
C ILE A 464 9.27 13.60 9.76
N GLN A 465 8.26 14.14 10.43
CA GLN A 465 7.52 15.30 9.93
C GLN A 465 7.96 16.56 10.65
N THR A 466 8.05 17.65 9.90
CA THR A 466 8.33 18.97 10.46
C THR A 466 7.02 19.73 10.58
N TYR A 467 6.64 20.07 11.81
CA TYR A 467 5.43 20.78 12.15
C TYR A 467 5.74 22.22 12.55
N GLU A 468 4.84 23.14 12.22
CA GLU A 468 4.85 24.53 12.67
C GLU A 468 3.49 24.84 13.28
N ILE A 469 3.48 25.39 14.50
CA ILE A 469 2.23 25.79 15.17
C ILE A 469 1.82 27.18 14.69
N ARG A 470 0.58 27.31 14.22
CA ARG A 470 -0.02 28.58 13.86
C ARG A 470 -1.27 28.83 14.68
N GLU A 471 -1.30 29.94 15.40
CA GLU A 471 -2.50 30.39 16.09
C GLU A 471 -3.59 30.74 15.07
N LEU A 472 -4.83 30.32 15.35
CA LEU A 472 -5.99 30.76 14.58
C LEU A 472 -6.15 32.28 14.78
N GLN A 473 -5.75 33.08 13.80
CA GLN A 473 -6.18 34.47 13.76
C GLN A 473 -7.71 34.49 13.71
N ALA A 474 -8.33 34.98 14.78
CA ALA A 474 -9.78 35.10 14.89
C ALA A 474 -10.33 35.77 13.63
N ARG A 475 -11.15 35.04 12.85
CA ARG A 475 -11.92 35.61 11.73
C ARG A 475 -12.98 36.55 12.29
N ALA A 476 -12.57 37.75 12.69
CA ALA A 476 -13.46 38.87 12.93
C ALA A 476 -13.95 39.39 11.57
N VAL A 477 -14.90 38.67 10.97
CA VAL A 477 -15.77 39.27 9.95
C VAL A 477 -16.60 40.32 10.69
N LYS A 478 -16.14 41.58 10.67
CA LYS A 478 -16.98 42.72 10.99
C LYS A 478 -18.15 42.69 10.01
N ARG A 479 -19.28 42.09 10.42
CA ARG A 479 -20.59 42.34 9.82
C ARG A 479 -20.85 43.83 9.97
N LYS A 480 -20.48 44.64 8.97
CA LYS A 480 -21.01 45.99 8.82
C LYS A 480 -22.54 45.84 8.71
N ARG A 481 -23.26 46.26 9.74
CA ARG A 481 -24.71 46.49 9.66
C ARG A 481 -24.93 47.54 8.55
N PRO A 482 -25.81 47.30 7.56
CA PRO A 482 -26.17 48.35 6.62
C PRO A 482 -26.94 49.43 7.39
N LEU A 483 -26.52 50.69 7.28
CA LEU A 483 -27.35 51.82 7.68
C LEU A 483 -28.63 51.78 6.83
N MET A 484 -29.77 51.59 7.47
CA MET A 484 -31.09 51.88 6.91
C MET A 484 -31.15 53.39 6.65
N ASN A 485 -31.05 53.80 5.39
CA ASN A 485 -31.45 55.14 4.95
C ASN A 485 -32.97 55.23 5.08
N GLY A 486 -33.43 56.05 6.02
CA GLY A 486 -34.84 56.40 6.17
C GLY A 486 -35.33 57.16 4.94
N ILE A 487 -36.24 56.54 4.19
CA ILE A 487 -37.06 57.21 3.19
C ILE A 487 -38.17 57.94 3.95
N ARG A 488 -38.10 59.28 4.00
CA ARG A 488 -39.24 60.14 4.32
C ARG A 488 -40.27 60.00 3.18
N ARG A 489 -41.50 59.63 3.51
CA ARG A 489 -42.69 59.99 2.73
C ARG A 489 -43.43 61.10 3.47
N VAL A 490 -43.99 61.98 2.66
CA VAL A 490 -44.78 63.19 2.94
C VAL A 490 -45.78 63.00 4.08
#